data_AF-A1SJP0-F1
#
_entry.id   AF-A1SJP0-F1
#
_cell.length_a   1.000
_cell.length_b   1.000
_cell.length_c   1.000
_cell.angle_alpha   90.00
_cell.angle_beta   90.00
_cell.angle_gamma   90.00
#
_symmetry.space_group_name_H-M   'P 1'
#
loop_
_entity.id
_entity.type
_entity.pdbx_description
1 polymer ?
#
loop_
_entity_poly.entity_id
_entity_poly.type
_entity_poly.pdbx_seq_one_letter_code
_entity_poly.pdbx_strand_id
1 'polypeptide(L)'
;MSLGLSLLCLFCVGLVITATARPAGPQDRRRELDRRRRLLQRHPDYVNLHDVERLLLDSGLPVRTAERVLRRARARQVCARTMWRWASVHGTELLVVAMDAGLAEDAMLDHLDAGTCPRWDSLRIFASLSTDDLPAGMPRAELVDLDSIPTLDELTFPIGLTDWATERTTDRQTGRVPDDLSGFGDWPHVAF
;
A
#
# COMPACT_ATOMS: atom_id res chain seq x y z
N MET A 1 48.09 -36.86 -19.34
CA MET A 1 48.74 -35.79 -18.53
C MET A 1 48.24 -34.38 -18.87
N SER A 2 47.61 -34.15 -20.03
CA SER A 2 47.09 -32.83 -20.45
C SER A 2 45.81 -32.39 -19.71
N LEU A 3 44.94 -33.31 -19.28
CA LEU A 3 43.70 -33.00 -18.56
C LEU A 3 43.90 -32.46 -17.13
N GLY A 4 44.97 -32.87 -16.44
CA GLY A 4 45.27 -32.34 -15.10
C GLY A 4 45.76 -30.89 -15.14
N LEU A 5 46.43 -30.51 -16.23
CA LEU A 5 47.02 -29.18 -16.40
C LEU A 5 45.95 -28.14 -16.79
N SER A 6 44.93 -28.53 -17.55
CA SER A 6 43.79 -27.65 -17.87
C SER A 6 42.91 -27.36 -16.65
N LEU A 7 42.64 -28.36 -15.82
CA LEU A 7 41.88 -28.19 -14.56
C LEU A 7 42.62 -27.28 -13.57
N LEU A 8 43.94 -27.45 -13.44
CA LEU A 8 44.76 -26.60 -12.59
C LEU A 8 44.76 -25.14 -13.07
N CYS A 9 44.87 -24.91 -14.39
CA CYS A 9 44.80 -23.57 -14.96
C CYS A 9 43.46 -22.90 -14.70
N LEU A 10 42.33 -23.60 -14.90
CA LEU A 10 41.00 -23.04 -14.64
C LEU A 10 40.80 -22.70 -13.15
N PHE A 11 41.33 -23.54 -12.25
CA PHE A 11 41.27 -23.29 -10.82
C PHE A 11 42.10 -22.08 -10.41
N CYS A 12 43.32 -21.94 -10.93
CA CYS A 12 44.18 -20.78 -10.68
C CYS A 12 43.56 -19.48 -11.23
N VAL A 13 42.98 -19.51 -12.43
CA VAL A 13 42.28 -18.35 -13.03
C VAL A 13 41.05 -17.98 -12.19
N GLY A 14 40.27 -18.95 -11.72
CA GLY A 14 39.14 -18.73 -10.83
C GLY A 14 39.53 -18.08 -9.48
N LEU A 15 40.66 -18.48 -8.91
CA LEU A 15 41.19 -17.87 -7.68
C LEU A 15 41.67 -16.42 -7.90
N VAL A 16 42.28 -16.11 -9.05
CA VAL A 16 42.71 -14.73 -9.35
C VAL A 16 41.52 -13.80 -9.57
N ILE A 17 40.45 -14.28 -10.22
CA ILE A 17 39.23 -13.50 -10.44
C ILE A 17 38.51 -13.22 -9.12
N THR A 18 38.44 -14.20 -8.21
CA THR A 18 37.81 -14.01 -6.89
C THR A 18 38.67 -13.16 -5.96
N ALA A 19 40.01 -13.24 -6.04
CA ALA A 19 40.91 -12.42 -5.23
C ALA A 19 40.96 -10.94 -5.66
N THR A 20 40.61 -10.62 -6.91
CA THR A 20 40.55 -9.24 -7.42
C THR A 20 39.17 -8.61 -7.28
N ALA A 21 38.14 -9.38 -6.91
CA ALA A 21 36.84 -8.88 -6.52
C ALA A 21 36.94 -8.17 -5.15
N ARG A 22 37.50 -6.96 -5.15
CA ARG A 22 37.52 -6.10 -3.97
C ARG A 22 36.08 -5.83 -3.53
N PRO A 23 35.73 -6.06 -2.26
CA PRO A 23 34.42 -5.66 -1.76
C PRO A 23 34.28 -4.16 -1.95
N ALA A 24 33.26 -3.75 -2.71
CA ALA A 24 32.96 -2.34 -2.94
C ALA A 24 32.86 -1.63 -1.58
N GLY A 25 33.66 -0.58 -1.40
CA GLY A 25 33.71 0.14 -0.14
C GLY A 25 32.36 0.76 0.21
N PRO A 26 32.12 1.13 1.48
CA PRO A 26 30.87 1.76 1.90
C PRO A 26 30.54 3.04 1.11
N GLN A 27 31.55 3.76 0.63
CA GLN A 27 31.37 4.94 -0.23
C GLN A 27 30.89 4.58 -1.66
N ASP A 28 31.44 3.52 -2.26
CA ASP A 28 31.00 3.05 -3.58
C ASP A 28 29.58 2.51 -3.53
N ARG A 29 29.24 1.82 -2.43
CA ARG A 29 27.88 1.35 -2.18
C ARG A 29 26.88 2.51 -2.10
N ARG A 30 27.21 3.61 -1.40
CA ARG A 30 26.37 4.82 -1.35
C ARG A 30 26.17 5.45 -2.73
N ARG A 31 27.26 5.62 -3.50
CA ARG A 31 27.19 6.19 -4.85
C ARG A 31 26.30 5.36 -5.78
N GLU A 32 26.36 4.04 -5.66
CA GLU A 32 25.51 3.15 -6.45
C GLU A 32 24.04 3.27 -6.07
N LEU A 33 23.73 3.39 -4.77
CA LEU A 33 22.36 3.66 -4.31
C LEU A 33 21.84 4.99 -4.84
N ASP A 34 22.65 6.04 -4.81
CA ASP A 34 22.28 7.36 -5.34
C ASP A 34 22.06 7.33 -6.86
N ARG A 35 22.84 6.52 -7.58
CA ARG A 35 22.63 6.31 -9.03
C ARG A 35 21.32 5.57 -9.28
N ARG A 36 21.06 4.50 -8.54
CA ARG A 36 19.82 3.73 -8.65
C ARG A 36 18.60 4.59 -8.32
N ARG A 37 18.65 5.41 -7.27
CA ARG A 37 17.57 6.34 -6.92
C ARG A 37 17.28 7.33 -8.06
N ARG A 38 18.32 7.90 -8.68
CA ARG A 38 18.18 8.78 -9.85
C ARG A 38 17.62 8.07 -11.07
N LEU A 39 17.99 6.81 -11.29
CA LEU A 39 17.43 5.98 -12.36
C LEU A 39 15.94 5.75 -12.14
N LEU A 40 15.54 5.33 -10.93
CA LEU A 40 14.14 5.05 -10.59
C LEU A 40 13.25 6.29 -10.65
N GLN A 41 13.79 7.47 -10.37
CA GLN A 41 13.07 8.74 -10.59
C GLN A 41 12.73 8.99 -12.06
N ARG A 42 13.57 8.53 -13.00
CA ARG A 42 13.34 8.68 -14.45
C ARG A 42 12.54 7.52 -15.03
N HIS A 43 12.71 6.33 -14.48
CA HIS A 43 12.08 5.10 -14.97
C HIS A 43 11.43 4.34 -13.80
N PRO A 44 10.24 4.79 -13.35
CA PRO A 44 9.55 4.17 -12.22
C PRO A 44 9.06 2.74 -12.51
N ASP A 45 9.01 2.31 -13.77
CA ASP A 45 8.57 0.96 -14.14
C ASP A 45 9.55 -0.15 -13.73
N TYR A 46 10.79 0.19 -13.38
CA TYR A 46 11.79 -0.78 -12.90
C TYR A 46 11.83 -0.91 -11.37
N VAL A 47 10.94 -0.23 -10.65
CA VAL A 47 10.88 -0.29 -9.19
C VAL A 47 10.47 -1.69 -8.75
N ASN A 48 11.22 -2.24 -7.79
CA ASN A 48 10.87 -3.49 -7.11
C ASN A 48 10.59 -3.26 -5.61
N LEU A 49 10.09 -4.30 -4.91
CA LEU A 49 9.76 -4.19 -3.48
C LEU A 49 10.99 -3.88 -2.60
N HIS A 50 12.18 -4.32 -3.00
CA HIS A 50 13.43 -4.02 -2.29
C HIS A 50 13.80 -2.53 -2.38
N ASP A 51 13.48 -1.88 -3.50
CA ASP A 51 13.65 -0.44 -3.65
C ASP A 51 12.68 0.32 -2.74
N VAL A 52 11.43 -0.16 -2.62
CA VAL A 52 10.44 0.39 -1.69
C VAL A 52 10.86 0.18 -0.23
N GLU A 53 11.38 -0.99 0.13
CA GLU A 53 11.92 -1.26 1.46
C GLU A 53 13.02 -0.25 1.82
N ARG A 54 13.99 -0.07 0.92
CA ARG A 54 15.05 0.91 1.10
C ARG A 54 14.51 2.32 1.22
N LEU A 55 13.54 2.70 0.40
CA LEU A 55 12.90 4.01 0.48
C LEU A 55 12.28 4.25 1.86
N LEU A 56 11.62 3.24 2.44
CA LEU A 56 11.05 3.32 3.79
C LEU A 56 12.15 3.46 4.85
N LEU A 57 13.18 2.61 4.79
CA LEU A 57 14.29 2.65 5.76
C LEU A 57 15.11 3.95 5.69
N ASP A 58 15.40 4.45 4.49
CA ASP A 58 16.14 5.69 4.27
C ASP A 58 15.36 6.92 4.77
N SER A 59 14.02 6.82 4.88
CA SER A 59 13.19 7.88 5.48
C SER A 59 13.23 7.91 7.01
N GLY A 60 13.93 6.96 7.64
CA GLY A 60 14.06 6.86 9.10
C GLY A 60 13.00 6.00 9.77
N LEU A 61 12.15 5.31 9.00
CA LEU A 61 11.14 4.41 9.56
C LEU A 61 11.78 3.18 10.23
N PRO A 62 11.22 2.69 11.36
CA PRO A 62 11.68 1.46 11.98
C PRO A 62 11.58 0.26 11.04
N VAL A 63 12.56 -0.66 11.13
CA VAL A 63 12.59 -1.88 10.30
C VAL A 63 11.29 -2.68 10.38
N ARG A 64 10.74 -2.85 11.59
CA ARG A 64 9.45 -3.53 11.81
C ARG A 64 8.28 -2.87 11.06
N THR A 65 8.29 -1.54 10.96
CA THR A 65 7.27 -0.79 10.22
C THR A 65 7.40 -1.05 8.72
N ALA A 66 8.61 -1.01 8.19
CA ALA A 66 8.88 -1.32 6.78
C ALA A 66 8.45 -2.75 6.42
N GLU A 67 8.85 -3.75 7.22
CA GLU A 67 8.46 -5.15 7.05
C GLU A 67 6.93 -5.32 7.08
N ARG A 68 6.25 -4.67 8.02
CA ARG A 68 4.79 -4.70 8.15
C ARG A 68 4.10 -4.13 6.91
N VAL A 69 4.57 -2.98 6.43
CA VAL A 69 4.06 -2.33 5.21
C VAL A 69 4.23 -3.24 4.00
N LEU A 70 5.41 -3.82 3.80
CA LEU A 70 5.69 -4.71 2.67
C LEU A 70 4.86 -6.00 2.75
N ARG A 71 4.66 -6.55 3.95
CA ARG A 71 3.77 -7.70 4.16
C ARG A 71 2.33 -7.36 3.79
N ARG A 72 1.82 -6.19 4.21
CA ARG A 72 0.47 -5.71 3.88
C ARG A 72 0.31 -5.47 2.38
N ALA A 73 1.30 -4.85 1.74
CA ALA A 73 1.31 -4.63 0.31
C ALA A 73 1.25 -5.96 -0.45
N ARG A 74 2.07 -6.95 -0.06
CA ARG A 74 2.05 -8.28 -0.68
C ARG A 74 0.72 -9.00 -0.50
N ALA A 75 0.11 -8.92 0.70
CA ALA A 75 -1.19 -9.53 0.96
C ALA A 75 -2.31 -8.91 0.11
N ARG A 76 -2.22 -7.61 -0.18
CA ARG A 76 -3.18 -6.86 -1.01
C ARG A 76 -2.78 -6.72 -2.48
N GLN A 77 -1.70 -7.40 -2.87
CA GLN A 77 -1.13 -7.38 -4.22
C GLN A 77 -0.80 -5.96 -4.74
N VAL A 78 -0.49 -5.00 -3.85
CA VAL A 78 -0.13 -3.64 -4.25
C VAL A 78 1.25 -3.65 -4.91
N CYS A 79 1.34 -3.17 -6.14
CA CYS A 79 2.58 -3.18 -6.89
C CYS A 79 3.62 -2.20 -6.33
N ALA A 80 4.90 -2.59 -6.39
CA ALA A 80 6.02 -1.77 -5.91
C ALA A 80 6.10 -0.39 -6.60
N ARG A 81 5.78 -0.36 -7.91
CA ARG A 81 5.69 0.87 -8.70
C ARG A 81 4.70 1.86 -8.09
N THR A 82 3.51 1.39 -7.72
CA THR A 82 2.44 2.22 -7.14
C THR A 82 2.86 2.74 -5.77
N MET A 83 3.44 1.88 -4.93
CA MET A 83 3.98 2.30 -3.62
C MET A 83 5.06 3.38 -3.77
N TRP A 84 5.98 3.22 -4.71
CA TRP A 84 7.04 4.19 -4.95
C TRP A 84 6.50 5.53 -5.47
N ARG A 85 5.57 5.50 -6.43
CA ARG A 85 4.93 6.72 -6.96
C ARG A 85 4.16 7.42 -5.84
N TRP A 86 3.41 6.68 -5.02
CA TRP A 86 2.72 7.21 -3.84
C TRP A 86 3.67 7.87 -2.84
N ALA A 87 4.73 7.19 -2.44
CA ALA A 87 5.71 7.74 -1.51
C ALA A 87 6.49 8.93 -2.11
N SER A 88 6.65 8.98 -3.43
CA SER A 88 7.29 10.12 -4.11
C SER A 88 6.41 11.37 -4.13
N VAL A 89 5.09 11.20 -4.26
CA VAL A 89 4.13 12.32 -4.34
C VAL A 89 3.68 12.77 -2.95
N HIS A 90 3.34 11.84 -2.06
CA HIS A 90 2.76 12.13 -0.75
C HIS A 90 3.73 11.91 0.41
N GLY A 91 4.86 11.24 0.20
CA GLY A 91 5.82 10.89 1.26
C GLY A 91 5.63 9.48 1.83
N THR A 92 6.68 8.97 2.46
CA THR A 92 6.73 7.60 3.02
C THR A 92 5.78 7.42 4.21
N GLU A 93 5.63 8.44 5.06
CA GLU A 93 4.68 8.40 6.19
C GLU A 93 3.23 8.17 5.74
N LEU A 94 2.83 8.83 4.65
CA LEU A 94 1.48 8.68 4.09
C LEU A 94 1.31 7.37 3.32
N LEU A 95 2.40 6.77 2.83
CA LEU A 95 2.38 5.39 2.35
C LEU A 95 2.10 4.41 3.50
N VAL A 96 2.73 4.58 4.66
CA VAL A 96 2.47 3.75 5.85
C VAL A 96 0.99 3.84 6.23
N VAL A 97 0.45 5.07 6.33
CA VAL A 97 -0.97 5.28 6.66
C VAL A 97 -1.89 4.62 5.63
N ALA A 98 -1.62 4.77 4.33
CA ALA A 98 -2.44 4.16 3.28
C ALA A 98 -2.43 2.62 3.36
N MET A 99 -1.27 2.01 3.62
CA MET A 99 -1.11 0.56 3.75
C MET A 99 -1.75 0.02 5.02
N ASP A 100 -1.65 0.78 6.12
CA ASP A 100 -2.24 0.43 7.41
C ASP A 100 -3.76 0.58 7.36
N ALA A 101 -4.29 1.60 6.68
CA ALA A 101 -5.72 1.78 6.39
C ALA A 101 -6.28 0.77 5.38
N GLY A 102 -5.42 -0.01 4.73
CA GLY A 102 -5.83 -1.01 3.75
C GLY A 102 -6.35 -0.43 2.45
N LEU A 103 -5.86 0.74 2.02
CA LEU A 103 -6.21 1.36 0.75
C LEU A 103 -5.82 0.42 -0.42
N ALA A 104 -6.77 0.17 -1.32
CA ALA A 104 -6.56 -0.68 -2.49
C ALA A 104 -5.66 0.02 -3.53
N GLU A 105 -4.97 -0.77 -4.35
CA GLU A 105 -4.09 -0.24 -5.40
C GLU A 105 -4.84 0.65 -6.40
N ASP A 106 -6.02 0.24 -6.86
CA ASP A 106 -6.83 1.03 -7.81
C ASP A 106 -7.17 2.41 -7.26
N ALA A 107 -7.59 2.48 -5.99
CA ALA A 107 -7.87 3.75 -5.33
C ALA A 107 -6.62 4.63 -5.16
N MET A 108 -5.44 4.00 -4.94
CA MET A 108 -4.18 4.75 -4.93
C MET A 108 -3.87 5.35 -6.31
N LEU A 109 -4.08 4.57 -7.37
CA LEU A 109 -3.87 5.03 -8.74
C LEU A 109 -4.85 6.14 -9.12
N ASP A 110 -6.13 6.02 -8.78
CA ASP A 110 -7.14 7.06 -9.02
C ASP A 110 -6.72 8.39 -8.40
N HIS A 111 -6.24 8.38 -7.16
CA HIS A 111 -5.75 9.59 -6.50
C HIS A 111 -4.48 10.14 -7.16
N LEU A 112 -3.54 9.26 -7.53
CA LEU A 112 -2.30 9.65 -8.22
C LEU A 112 -2.54 10.24 -9.62
N ASP A 113 -3.54 9.74 -10.34
CA ASP A 113 -3.86 10.18 -11.70
C ASP A 113 -4.75 11.44 -11.70
N ALA A 114 -5.65 11.56 -10.72
CA ALA A 114 -6.42 12.78 -10.48
C ALA A 114 -5.57 13.91 -9.85
N GLY A 115 -4.35 13.63 -9.39
CA GLY A 115 -3.52 14.58 -8.63
C GLY A 115 -4.17 15.01 -7.32
N THR A 116 -5.06 14.18 -6.77
CA THR A 116 -5.77 14.45 -5.51
C THR A 116 -5.09 13.71 -4.36
N CYS A 117 -5.36 14.14 -3.13
CA CYS A 117 -4.98 13.41 -1.94
C CYS A 117 -6.22 12.84 -1.24
N PRO A 118 -6.16 11.61 -0.70
CA PRO A 118 -7.14 11.14 0.25
C PRO A 118 -7.28 12.09 1.44
N ARG A 119 -8.44 12.07 2.10
CA ARG A 119 -8.59 12.71 3.41
C ARG A 119 -7.78 11.94 4.45
N TRP A 120 -6.58 12.42 4.74
CA TRP A 120 -5.62 11.74 5.61
C TRP A 120 -6.16 11.48 7.02
N ASP A 121 -7.00 12.36 7.55
CA ASP A 121 -7.61 12.17 8.87
C ASP A 121 -8.54 10.96 8.90
N SER A 122 -9.32 10.75 7.82
CA SER A 122 -10.14 9.55 7.67
C SER A 122 -9.27 8.29 7.54
N LEU A 123 -8.21 8.33 6.74
CA LEU A 123 -7.29 7.19 6.60
C LEU A 123 -6.58 6.86 7.91
N ARG A 124 -6.23 7.86 8.73
CA ARG A 124 -5.63 7.62 10.06
C ARG A 124 -6.59 6.89 10.99
N ILE A 125 -7.88 7.22 10.95
CA ILE A 125 -8.90 6.48 11.72
C ILE A 125 -8.94 5.03 11.23
N PHE A 126 -9.03 4.78 9.92
CA PHE A 126 -9.02 3.41 9.39
C PHE A 126 -7.73 2.66 9.71
N ALA A 127 -6.57 3.32 9.66
CA ALA A 127 -5.29 2.74 10.04
C ALA A 127 -5.29 2.36 11.52
N SER A 128 -5.80 3.22 12.40
CA SER A 128 -5.90 2.93 13.84
C SER A 128 -6.82 1.72 14.12
N LEU A 129 -7.92 1.59 13.38
CA LEU A 129 -8.84 0.44 13.49
C LEU A 129 -8.27 -0.85 12.89
N SER A 130 -7.40 -0.74 11.88
CA SER A 130 -6.79 -1.87 11.18
C SER A 130 -5.49 -2.35 11.81
N THR A 131 -5.02 -1.66 12.86
CA THR A 131 -3.83 -2.06 13.58
C THR A 131 -4.22 -3.22 14.51
N ASP A 132 -3.97 -4.45 14.07
CA ASP A 132 -4.04 -5.68 14.88
C ASP A 132 -3.05 -5.70 16.07
N ASP A 133 -2.38 -4.58 16.39
CA ASP A 133 -1.58 -4.43 17.61
C ASP A 133 -2.54 -4.27 18.79
N LEU A 134 -3.16 -5.39 19.16
CA LEU A 134 -3.77 -5.58 20.45
C LEU A 134 -2.71 -5.27 21.52
N PRO A 135 -3.06 -4.61 22.63
CA PRO A 135 -2.09 -4.31 23.69
C PRO A 135 -1.34 -5.59 24.06
N ALA A 136 -0.01 -5.54 23.90
CA ALA A 136 1.00 -6.59 24.10
C ALA A 136 0.45 -7.98 24.51
N GLY A 137 0.11 -8.80 23.52
CA GLY A 137 -0.10 -10.25 23.72
C GLY A 137 -1.52 -10.69 24.06
N MET A 138 -2.52 -9.80 24.07
CA MET A 138 -3.91 -10.22 24.21
C MET A 138 -4.39 -10.88 22.90
N PRO A 139 -4.84 -12.15 22.91
CA PRO A 139 -5.42 -12.78 21.73
C PRO A 139 -6.74 -12.09 21.35
N ARG A 140 -7.01 -12.00 20.04
CA ARG A 140 -8.22 -11.34 19.49
C ARG A 140 -9.54 -11.87 20.07
N ALA A 141 -9.55 -13.14 20.49
CA ALA A 141 -10.69 -13.78 21.14
C ALA A 141 -11.00 -13.23 22.54
N GLU A 142 -10.06 -12.53 23.18
CA GLU A 142 -10.24 -11.91 24.50
C GLU A 142 -10.76 -10.46 24.41
N LEU A 143 -10.56 -9.77 23.28
CA LEU A 143 -11.10 -8.41 23.08
C LEU A 143 -12.54 -8.37 22.63
N VAL A 144 -12.97 -9.40 21.90
CA VAL A 144 -14.35 -9.56 21.49
C VAL A 144 -14.85 -10.76 22.25
N ASP A 145 -15.47 -10.50 23.41
CA ASP A 145 -16.26 -11.50 24.10
C ASP A 145 -17.48 -11.81 23.21
N LEU A 146 -17.30 -12.77 22.31
CA LEU A 146 -18.31 -13.18 21.34
C LEU A 146 -19.56 -13.73 22.04
N ASP A 147 -19.44 -14.13 23.31
CA ASP A 147 -20.54 -14.61 24.14
C ASP A 147 -21.37 -13.45 24.74
N SER A 148 -20.87 -12.20 24.71
CA SER A 148 -21.65 -11.01 25.07
C SER A 148 -22.23 -10.24 23.88
N ILE A 149 -22.03 -10.74 22.65
CA ILE A 149 -22.81 -10.25 21.51
C ILE A 149 -24.20 -10.86 21.62
N PRO A 150 -25.26 -10.04 21.83
CA PRO A 150 -26.62 -10.56 21.88
C PRO A 150 -26.92 -11.30 20.58
N THR A 151 -27.50 -12.49 20.72
CA THR A 151 -27.89 -13.28 19.56
C THR A 151 -28.96 -12.53 18.76
N LEU A 152 -29.12 -12.86 17.47
CA LEU A 152 -30.08 -12.19 16.59
C LEU A 152 -31.51 -12.21 17.17
N ASP A 153 -31.82 -13.25 17.96
CA ASP A 153 -33.10 -13.44 18.64
C ASP A 153 -33.28 -12.55 19.89
N GLU A 154 -32.19 -12.05 20.47
CA GLU A 154 -32.17 -11.14 21.63
C GLU A 154 -32.19 -9.66 21.22
N LEU A 155 -31.81 -9.36 19.98
CA LEU A 155 -31.86 -8.01 19.41
C LEU A 155 -33.31 -7.62 19.10
N THR A 156 -33.98 -7.02 20.09
CA THR A 156 -35.26 -6.35 19.86
C THR A 156 -35.00 -5.04 19.16
N PHE A 157 -34.95 -5.05 17.82
CA PHE A 157 -34.80 -3.82 17.04
C PHE A 157 -36.10 -3.01 17.14
N PRO A 158 -36.10 -1.81 17.77
CA PRO A 158 -37.29 -0.98 17.91
C PRO A 158 -37.74 -0.36 16.57
N ILE A 159 -36.89 -0.43 15.55
CA ILE A 159 -37.14 0.02 14.19
C ILE A 159 -37.09 -1.23 13.32
N GLY A 160 -38.19 -1.57 12.66
CA GLY A 160 -38.23 -2.72 11.77
C GLY A 160 -37.14 -2.56 10.72
N LEU A 161 -36.17 -3.48 10.66
CA LEU A 161 -35.16 -3.52 9.59
C LEU A 161 -35.79 -3.60 8.19
N THR A 162 -37.07 -3.98 8.11
CA THR A 162 -37.92 -3.85 6.92
C THR A 162 -38.08 -2.42 6.42
N ASP A 163 -38.04 -1.39 7.27
CA ASP A 163 -38.10 0.02 6.84
C ASP A 163 -36.76 0.48 6.25
N TRP A 164 -35.66 -0.19 6.58
CA TRP A 164 -34.32 0.05 6.02
C TRP A 164 -34.00 -0.83 4.83
N ALA A 165 -34.88 -1.78 4.48
CA ALA A 165 -34.83 -2.40 3.18
C ALA A 165 -35.13 -1.28 2.18
N THR A 166 -34.07 -0.68 1.61
CA THR A 166 -34.17 0.09 0.38
C THR A 166 -34.98 -0.77 -0.55
N GLU A 167 -36.23 -0.36 -0.75
CA GLU A 167 -37.15 -0.94 -1.71
C GLU A 167 -36.33 -1.12 -2.97
N ARG A 168 -36.01 -2.37 -3.33
CA ARG A 168 -35.33 -2.64 -4.59
C ARG A 168 -36.33 -2.21 -5.63
N THR A 169 -36.26 -0.93 -6.01
CA THR A 169 -37.07 -0.35 -7.05
C THR A 169 -36.73 -1.19 -8.26
N THR A 170 -37.60 -2.15 -8.51
CA THR A 170 -37.54 -3.00 -9.69
C THR A 170 -38.14 -2.16 -10.80
N ASP A 171 -37.68 -0.91 -10.95
CA ASP A 171 -37.90 -0.11 -12.12
C ASP A 171 -36.86 -0.56 -13.14
N ARG A 172 -37.14 -1.74 -13.67
CA ARG A 172 -36.87 -2.06 -15.05
C ARG A 172 -37.80 -1.19 -15.91
N GLN A 173 -37.75 0.13 -15.75
CA GLN A 173 -38.38 1.09 -16.63
C GLN A 173 -37.47 1.21 -17.84
N THR A 174 -37.84 0.41 -18.85
CA THR A 174 -37.74 0.72 -20.28
C THR A 174 -37.21 2.12 -20.59
N GLY A 175 -36.10 2.17 -21.32
CA GLY A 175 -35.38 3.37 -21.70
C GLY A 175 -36.28 4.54 -22.09
N ARG A 176 -36.25 5.56 -21.24
CA ARG A 176 -36.56 6.93 -21.61
C ARG A 176 -35.57 7.81 -20.85
N VAL A 177 -34.58 8.31 -21.58
CA VAL A 177 -33.70 9.38 -21.13
C VAL A 177 -34.59 10.57 -20.80
N PRO A 178 -34.59 11.11 -19.56
CA PRO A 178 -35.20 12.40 -19.29
C PRO A 178 -34.28 13.47 -19.90
N ASP A 179 -34.66 13.97 -21.08
CA ASP A 179 -33.97 15.06 -21.80
C ASP A 179 -34.17 16.44 -21.13
N ASP A 180 -34.58 16.49 -19.87
CA ASP A 180 -34.92 17.74 -19.21
C ASP A 180 -34.09 17.98 -17.94
N LEU A 181 -32.91 18.57 -18.15
CA LEU A 181 -32.04 19.11 -17.10
C LEU A 181 -32.35 20.58 -16.77
N SER A 182 -33.46 21.15 -17.28
CA SER A 182 -33.79 22.57 -17.03
C SER A 182 -34.27 22.86 -15.60
N GLY A 183 -34.48 21.83 -14.78
CA GLY A 183 -34.94 21.96 -13.39
C GLY A 183 -33.87 22.31 -12.35
N PHE A 184 -32.58 22.33 -12.70
CA PHE A 184 -31.51 22.78 -11.79
C PHE A 184 -31.38 24.31 -11.76
N GLY A 185 -32.51 24.98 -11.54
CA GLY A 185 -32.57 26.41 -11.29
C GLY A 185 -32.08 26.76 -9.87
N ASP A 186 -31.20 27.75 -9.81
CA ASP A 186 -30.81 28.55 -8.65
C ASP A 186 -30.19 27.81 -7.45
N TRP A 187 -28.87 27.68 -7.49
CA TRP A 187 -28.07 27.54 -6.29
C TRP A 187 -27.93 28.91 -5.61
N PRO A 188 -28.23 29.05 -4.31
CA PRO A 188 -28.04 30.31 -3.61
C PRO A 188 -26.55 30.68 -3.61
N HIS A 189 -26.22 31.82 -4.21
CA HIS A 189 -24.89 32.41 -4.13
C HIS A 189 -24.57 32.75 -2.67
N VAL A 190 -23.72 31.95 -2.04
CA VAL A 190 -23.15 32.29 -0.73
C VAL A 190 -22.07 33.34 -0.96
N ALA A 191 -22.38 34.59 -0.62
CA ALA A 191 -21.39 35.67 -0.59
C ALA A 191 -20.43 35.43 0.57
N PHE A 192 -19.13 35.40 0.28
CA PHE A 192 -18.04 35.48 1.25
C PHE A 192 -17.67 36.93 1.52
#